data_AF-E5XLR0-F1
#
_entry.id   AF-E5XLR0-F1
#
_cell.length_a   1.000
_cell.length_b   1.000
_cell.length_c   1.000
_cell.angle_alpha   90.00
_cell.angle_beta   90.00
_cell.angle_gamma   90.00
#
_symmetry.space_group_name_H-M   'P 1'
#
loop_
_entity.id
_entity.type
_entity.pdbx_description
1 polymer ?
#
loop_
_entity_poly.entity_id
_entity_poly.type
_entity_poly.pdbx_seq_one_letter_code
_entity_poly.pdbx_strand_id
1 'polypeptide(L)' 'MADRFLVMDDEPTKLTIRMSAALHRRVKIAAITENTSLQDFVIEALEKKLAELGQV' A
#
# COMPACT_ATOMS: atom_id res chain seq x y z
N MET A 1 4.83 22.07 -25.93
CA MET A 1 5.46 20.84 -25.44
C MET A 1 4.86 20.56 -24.07
N ALA A 2 3.80 19.75 -24.02
CA ALA A 2 3.21 19.28 -22.78
C ALA A 2 3.18 17.76 -22.91
N ASP A 3 4.23 17.12 -22.41
CA ASP A 3 4.26 15.66 -22.28
C ASP A 3 3.25 15.30 -21.20
N ARG A 4 2.05 14.95 -21.67
CA ARG A 4 0.92 14.58 -20.85
C ARG A 4 1.22 13.17 -20.35
N PHE A 5 1.71 13.06 -19.11
CA PHE A 5 1.83 11.81 -18.38
C PHE A 5 0.49 11.07 -18.42
N LEU A 6 0.33 10.18 -19.39
CA LEU A 6 -0.66 9.13 -19.38
C LEU A 6 -0.02 8.01 -18.56
N VAL A 7 -0.07 8.14 -17.23
CA VAL A 7 0.10 6.97 -16.38
C VAL A 7 -1.13 6.11 -16.66
N MET A 8 -0.93 4.93 -17.22
CA MET A 8 -2.02 3.96 -17.31
C MET A 8 -2.30 3.54 -15.87
N ASP A 9 -3.44 3.95 -15.32
CA ASP A 9 -3.81 3.80 -13.90
C ASP A 9 -3.86 2.32 -13.41
N ASP A 10 -3.74 1.35 -14.32
CA ASP A 10 -3.80 -0.09 -14.03
C ASP A 10 -2.43 -0.79 -13.88
N GLU A 11 -1.30 -0.08 -14.07
CA GLU A 11 0.01 -0.73 -13.88
C GLU A 11 0.47 -0.71 -12.41
N PRO A 12 0.83 -1.86 -11.82
CA PRO A 12 1.31 -1.91 -10.44
C PRO A 12 2.61 -1.13 -10.29
N THR A 13 2.58 -0.08 -9.48
CA THR A 13 3.76 0.74 -9.16
C THR A 13 4.45 0.32 -7.87
N LYS A 14 5.76 0.53 -7.78
CA LYS A 14 6.57 0.17 -6.60
C LYS A 14 6.67 1.35 -5.64
N LEU A 15 6.22 1.14 -4.40
CA LEU A 15 6.43 2.08 -3.30
C LEU A 15 7.50 1.53 -2.32
N THR A 16 8.65 2.19 -2.24
CA THR A 16 9.69 1.84 -1.24
C THR A 16 9.55 2.74 -0.01
N ILE A 17 9.30 2.15 1.15
CA ILE A 17 9.17 2.88 2.43
C ILE A 17 10.21 2.45 3.45
N ARG A 18 10.66 3.41 4.27
CA ARG A 18 11.45 3.12 5.47
C ARG A 18 10.52 3.10 6.67
N MET A 19 10.63 2.07 7.49
CA MET A 19 9.86 1.94 8.74
C MET A 19 10.73 1.36 9.84
N SER A 20 10.31 1.54 11.10
CA SER A 20 11.00 0.92 12.23
C SER A 20 10.89 -0.61 12.16
N ALA A 21 11.92 -1.32 12.64
CA ALA A 21 11.89 -2.77 12.70
C ALA A 21 10.73 -3.32 13.54
N ALA A 22 10.35 -2.58 14.59
CA ALA A 22 9.21 -2.92 15.43
C ALA A 22 7.88 -2.84 14.66
N LEU A 23 7.69 -1.81 13.84
CA LEU A 23 6.49 -1.68 13.01
C LEU A 23 6.46 -2.79 11.96
N HIS A 24 7.57 -3.02 11.24
CA HIS A 24 7.66 -4.09 10.25
C HIS A 24 7.29 -5.46 10.84
N ARG A 25 7.77 -5.77 12.05
CA ARG A 25 7.43 -7.02 12.75
C ARG A 25 5.94 -7.13 13.03
N ARG A 26 5.31 -6.05 13.50
CA ARG A 26 3.87 -6.01 13.80
C ARG A 26 3.03 -6.20 12.54
N VAL A 27 3.37 -5.52 11.45
CA VAL A 27 2.68 -5.65 10.15
C VAL A 27 2.80 -7.09 9.65
N LYS A 28 3.98 -7.70 9.72
CA LYS A 28 4.16 -9.11 9.32
C LYS A 28 3.31 -10.09 10.12
N ILE A 29 3.22 -9.90 11.45
CA ILE A 29 2.37 -10.76 12.30
C ILE A 29 0.89 -10.59 11.94
N ALA A 30 0.44 -9.35 11.68
CA ALA A 30 -0.93 -9.08 11.28
C ALA A 30 -1.28 -9.76 9.95
N ALA A 31 -0.43 -9.62 8.92
CA ALA A 31 -0.62 -10.27 7.63
C ALA A 31 -0.73 -11.80 7.74
N ILE A 32 0.11 -12.44 8.57
CA ILE A 32 0.03 -13.89 8.84
C ILE A 32 -1.29 -14.25 9.53
N THR A 33 -1.72 -13.44 10.50
CA THR A 33 -2.95 -13.67 11.28
C THR A 33 -4.19 -13.59 10.39
N GLU A 34 -4.18 -12.69 9.42
CA GLU A 34 -5.26 -12.50 8.45
C GLU A 34 -5.14 -13.43 7.21
N ASN A 35 -4.15 -14.33 7.20
CA ASN A 35 -3.88 -15.26 6.11
C ASN A 35 -3.75 -14.58 4.74
N THR A 36 -3.05 -13.44 4.71
CA THR A 36 -2.83 -12.63 3.51
C THR A 36 -1.33 -12.37 3.30
N SER A 37 -0.95 -11.90 2.10
CA SER A 37 0.42 -11.49 1.84
C SER A 37 0.73 -10.16 2.54
N LEU A 38 2.01 -9.90 2.83
CA LEU A 38 2.42 -8.62 3.41
C LEU A 38 2.08 -7.44 2.48
N GLN A 39 2.14 -7.67 1.16
CA GLN A 39 1.83 -6.65 0.16
C GLN A 39 0.34 -6.33 0.17
N ASP A 40 -0.51 -7.34 0.07
CA ASP A 40 -1.98 -7.17 0.02
C ASP A 40 -2.48 -6.52 1.32
N PHE A 41 -1.96 -6.97 2.48
CA PHE A 41 -2.25 -6.35 3.77
C PHE A 41 -1.95 -4.84 3.80
N VAL A 42 -0.79 -4.44 3.25
CA VAL A 42 -0.40 -3.02 3.22
C VAL A 42 -1.24 -2.24 2.22
N ILE A 43 -1.59 -2.82 1.07
CA ILE A 43 -2.47 -2.20 0.08
C ILE A 43 -3.85 -1.96 0.68
N GLU A 44 -4.49 -2.98 1.26
CA GLU A 44 -5.80 -2.86 1.90
C GLU A 44 -5.80 -1.81 3.02
N ALA A 45 -4.74 -1.77 3.82
CA ALA A 45 -4.60 -0.76 4.87
C ALA A 45 -4.50 0.67 4.30
N LEU A 46 -3.81 0.85 3.16
CA LEU A 46 -3.71 2.14 2.47
C LEU A 46 -5.04 2.54 1.83
N GLU A 47 -5.70 1.63 1.11
CA GLU A 47 -7.00 1.87 0.48
C GLU A 47 -8.05 2.26 1.51
N LYS A 48 -8.13 1.52 2.62
CA LYS A 48 -9.01 1.86 3.74
C LYS A 48 -8.71 3.25 4.27
N LYS A 49 -7.43 3.60 4.40
CA LYS A 49 -7.06 4.92 4.91
C LYS A 49 -7.42 6.06 3.95
N LEU A 50 -7.27 5.83 2.65
CA LEU A 50 -7.65 6.80 1.63
C LEU A 50 -9.18 6.97 1.56
N ALA A 51 -9.95 5.90 1.70
CA ALA A 51 -11.40 5.96 1.79
C ALA A 51 -11.88 6.77 3.02
N GLU A 52 -11.25 6.58 4.19
CA GLU A 52 -11.52 7.41 5.38
C GLU A 52 -11.24 8.92 5.14
N LEU A 53 -10.32 9.25 4.23
CA LEU A 53 -9.96 10.62 3.86
C LEU A 53 -10.80 11.16 2.69
N GLY A 54 -11.72 10.37 2.11
CA GLY A 54 -12.54 10.76 0.97
C GLY A 54 -11.76 10.88 -0.35
N GLN A 55 -10.66 10.13 -0.50
CA GLN A 55 -9.82 10.12 -1.70
C GLN A 55 -10.08 8.94 -2.64
N VAL A 56 -11.10 8.12 -2.34
CA VAL A 56 -11.56 6.97 -3.13
C VAL A 56 -13.08 7.01 -3.20
#